data_AF-A0AAV6JCU6-F1
#
_entry.id   AF-A0AAV6JCU6-F1
#
_cell.length_a   1.000
_cell.length_b   1.000
_cell.length_c   1.000
_cell.angle_alpha   90.00
_cell.angle_beta   90.00
_cell.angle_gamma   90.00
#
_symmetry.space_group_name_H-M   'P 1'
#
loop_
_entity.id
_entity.type
_entity.pdbx_description
1 polymer ?
#
loop_
_entity_poly.entity_id
_entity_poly.type
_entity_poly.pdbx_seq_one_letter_code
_entity_poly.pdbx_strand_id
1 'polypeptide(L)'
;MDRTKSPDAGVQARARIIDGLVQCIHGPMGQNRANELHRELYQPSPSEVMVKQSSMKRKMDARHTLKVTFTERDMEGVSFPHNDALVLSLPIQRKMVRRVLVDQGSSTEILYYSVFKALGLPKDQLSPVDAHLVGFTAILVYPVGKIVLPVFAGSMQIDVEFIVVNSLSPYNAILGRNWLHGMKAVASTL
;
A
#
# COMPACT_ATOMS: atom_id res chain seq x y z
N MET A 1 14.61 20.75 -56.24
CA MET A 1 15.43 19.53 -56.09
C MET A 1 16.65 20.00 -55.31
N ASP A 2 16.99 19.56 -54.10
CA ASP A 2 16.99 18.22 -53.48
C ASP A 2 17.12 18.44 -51.93
N ARG A 3 16.19 17.98 -51.08
CA ARG A 3 16.32 16.88 -50.07
C ARG A 3 17.75 16.71 -49.51
N THR A 4 18.05 16.63 -48.21
CA THR A 4 17.32 16.15 -47.02
C THR A 4 17.93 16.77 -45.75
N LYS A 5 17.07 17.17 -44.81
CA LYS A 5 17.37 17.26 -43.37
C LYS A 5 17.48 15.85 -42.79
N SER A 6 18.39 15.65 -41.86
CA SER A 6 18.25 14.67 -40.78
C SER A 6 19.04 15.12 -39.56
N PRO A 7 18.36 15.42 -38.45
CA PRO A 7 18.90 15.16 -37.14
C PRO A 7 18.05 14.06 -36.51
N ASP A 8 18.67 12.95 -36.12
CA ASP A 8 18.16 12.27 -34.93
C ASP A 8 19.28 11.56 -34.19
N ALA A 9 19.61 12.14 -33.05
CA ALA A 9 20.44 11.53 -32.04
C ALA A 9 19.60 10.42 -31.40
N GLY A 10 19.87 9.17 -31.78
CA GLY A 10 19.34 8.00 -31.12
C GLY A 10 19.87 7.90 -29.68
N VAL A 11 19.29 8.68 -28.77
CA VAL A 11 19.38 8.38 -27.34
C VAL A 11 18.38 7.26 -27.08
N GLN A 12 18.85 6.01 -27.13
CA GLN A 12 18.15 4.90 -26.53
C GLN A 12 18.02 5.19 -25.03
N ALA A 13 16.88 5.70 -24.61
CA ALA A 13 16.51 5.73 -23.21
C ALA A 13 16.38 4.27 -22.74
N ARG A 14 17.43 3.75 -22.10
CA ARG A 14 17.40 2.45 -21.44
C ARG A 14 16.35 2.54 -20.35
N ALA A 15 15.25 1.82 -20.49
CA ALA A 15 14.22 1.70 -19.46
C ALA A 15 14.92 1.27 -18.16
N ARG A 16 14.86 2.13 -17.14
CA ARG A 16 15.38 1.78 -15.81
C ARG A 16 14.33 0.89 -15.17
N ILE A 17 14.74 -0.28 -14.71
CA ILE A 17 13.91 -1.13 -13.85
C ILE A 17 13.93 -0.43 -12.49
N ILE A 18 12.77 -0.14 -11.89
CA ILE A 18 12.75 -0.01 -10.43
C ILE A 18 13.15 -1.39 -9.96
N ASP A 19 14.25 -1.54 -9.21
CA ASP A 19 14.78 -2.81 -8.68
C ASP A 19 13.81 -3.56 -7.74
N GLY A 20 12.51 -3.27 -7.87
CA GLY A 20 11.42 -3.84 -7.14
C GLY A 20 10.62 -4.83 -7.96
N LEU A 21 10.73 -6.09 -7.55
CA LEU A 21 9.69 -7.08 -7.81
C LEU A 21 8.41 -6.63 -7.08
N VAL A 22 7.31 -6.55 -7.82
CA VAL A 22 5.98 -6.23 -7.27
C VAL A 22 5.08 -7.43 -7.41
N GLN A 23 4.59 -7.96 -6.29
CA GLN A 23 3.60 -9.02 -6.32
C GLN A 23 2.24 -8.46 -6.78
N CYS A 24 2.00 -8.40 -8.08
CA CYS A 24 0.68 -8.11 -8.62
C CYS A 24 -0.23 -9.33 -8.41
N ILE A 25 -0.88 -9.41 -7.25
CA ILE A 25 -1.89 -10.44 -6.97
C ILE A 25 -3.16 -10.06 -7.75
N HIS A 26 -3.41 -10.74 -8.86
CA HIS A 26 -4.65 -10.64 -9.60
C HIS A 26 -5.64 -11.68 -9.04
N GLY A 27 -6.49 -11.26 -8.09
CA GLY A 27 -7.64 -12.07 -7.70
C GLY A 27 -8.71 -12.10 -8.81
N PRO A 28 -9.55 -13.15 -8.91
CA PRO A 28 -10.68 -13.14 -9.83
C PRO A 28 -11.75 -12.13 -9.34
N MET A 29 -12.19 -11.17 -10.17
CA MET A 29 -13.26 -10.24 -9.76
C MET A 29 -14.16 -9.76 -10.90
N GLY A 30 -15.48 -9.72 -10.63
CA GLY A 30 -16.58 -9.41 -11.55
C GLY A 30 -16.89 -7.92 -11.78
N GLN A 31 -17.84 -7.65 -12.69
CA GLN A 31 -17.88 -6.45 -13.54
C GLN A 31 -18.44 -5.11 -12.95
N ASN A 32 -18.85 -4.99 -11.68
CA ASN A 32 -19.60 -3.78 -11.22
C ASN A 32 -18.95 -3.01 -10.04
N ARG A 33 -17.86 -2.26 -10.29
CA ARG A 33 -16.99 -1.68 -9.25
C ARG A 33 -17.36 -0.27 -8.74
N ALA A 34 -18.08 0.56 -9.50
CA ALA A 34 -18.31 1.97 -9.13
C ALA A 34 -19.20 2.13 -7.88
N ASN A 35 -20.26 1.32 -7.78
CA ASN A 35 -21.22 1.37 -6.67
C ASN A 35 -20.68 0.69 -5.40
N GLU A 36 -19.78 -0.28 -5.54
CA GLU A 36 -19.15 -1.02 -4.44
C GLU A 36 -18.08 -0.17 -3.74
N LEU A 37 -17.24 0.55 -4.49
CA LEU A 37 -16.27 1.50 -3.92
C LEU A 37 -16.93 2.63 -3.13
N HIS A 38 -18.07 3.16 -3.61
CA HIS A 38 -18.83 4.18 -2.87
C HIS A 38 -19.39 3.62 -1.55
N ARG A 39 -19.86 2.38 -1.55
CA ARG A 39 -20.37 1.70 -0.35
C ARG A 39 -19.24 1.39 0.65
N GLU A 40 -18.09 0.91 0.17
CA GLU A 40 -16.93 0.55 0.98
C GLU A 40 -16.16 1.75 1.56
N LEU A 41 -16.16 2.91 0.90
CA LEU A 41 -15.48 4.10 1.41
C LEU A 41 -16.29 4.85 2.48
N TYR A 42 -17.62 4.66 2.52
CA TYR A 42 -18.53 5.47 3.33
C TYR A 42 -19.46 4.69 4.27
N GLN A 43 -19.58 3.35 4.19
CA GLN A 43 -20.33 2.55 5.17
C GLN A 43 -19.42 1.69 6.07
N PRO A 44 -19.61 1.66 7.40
CA PRO A 44 -18.83 0.82 8.30
C PRO A 44 -19.11 -0.68 8.04
N SER A 45 -18.04 -1.49 8.06
CA SER A 45 -18.13 -2.96 7.99
C SER A 45 -18.40 -3.53 9.39
N PRO A 46 -19.22 -4.59 9.56
CA PRO A 46 -19.56 -5.15 10.88
C PRO A 46 -18.40 -5.73 11.69
N SER A 47 -17.20 -5.84 11.14
CA SER A 47 -16.04 -6.51 11.76
C SER A 47 -14.87 -5.58 12.13
N GLU A 48 -15.13 -4.29 12.34
CA GLU A 48 -14.14 -3.38 12.93
C GLU A 48 -13.84 -3.77 14.40
N VAL A 49 -12.86 -4.65 14.60
CA VAL A 49 -12.23 -4.83 15.93
C VAL A 49 -11.34 -3.60 16.18
N MET A 50 -11.96 -2.58 16.76
CA MET A 50 -11.26 -1.42 17.27
C MET A 50 -10.45 -1.83 18.50
N VAL A 51 -9.12 -1.82 18.40
CA VAL A 51 -8.25 -1.97 19.58
C VAL A 51 -8.47 -0.75 20.47
N LYS A 52 -9.28 -0.92 21.53
CA LYS A 52 -9.41 0.07 22.59
C LYS A 52 -8.10 0.12 23.37
N GLN A 53 -7.29 1.14 23.12
CA GLN A 53 -6.19 1.46 24.04
C GLN A 53 -6.79 1.93 25.36
N SER A 54 -6.68 1.09 26.39
CA SER A 54 -6.95 1.50 27.76
C SER A 54 -5.83 2.44 28.21
N SER A 55 -6.15 3.72 28.39
CA SER A 55 -5.20 4.71 28.89
C SER A 55 -4.95 4.48 30.38
N MET A 56 -3.99 3.61 30.71
CA MET A 56 -3.41 3.55 32.05
C MET A 56 -2.18 4.45 32.08
N LYS A 57 -2.38 5.68 32.57
CA LYS A 57 -1.31 6.63 32.89
C LYS A 57 -0.39 6.00 33.94
N ARG A 58 0.75 5.43 33.53
CA ARG A 58 1.82 5.02 34.43
C ARG A 58 3.04 5.91 34.18
N LYS A 59 3.52 6.57 35.23
CA LYS A 59 4.81 7.28 35.26
C LYS A 59 5.89 6.26 34.89
N MET A 60 6.58 6.48 33.76
CA MET A 60 7.65 5.59 33.31
C MET A 60 8.97 6.00 33.95
N ASP A 61 9.55 5.09 34.71
CA ASP A 61 10.98 5.09 35.05
C ASP A 61 11.78 4.58 33.84
N ALA A 62 12.87 5.24 33.54
CA ALA A 62 13.67 5.07 32.35
C ALA A 62 14.59 3.84 32.50
N ARG A 63 14.13 2.65 32.06
CA ARG A 63 14.94 1.52 31.54
C ARG A 63 14.20 0.17 31.40
N HIS A 64 12.87 0.12 31.43
CA HIS A 64 12.17 -1.14 31.15
C HIS A 64 11.89 -1.29 29.64
N THR A 65 12.60 -2.22 29.00
CA THR A 65 12.17 -2.79 27.71
C THR A 65 10.77 -3.36 27.92
N LEU A 66 9.75 -2.73 27.34
CA LEU A 66 8.39 -3.25 27.36
C LEU A 66 8.38 -4.56 26.57
N LYS A 67 8.40 -5.69 27.28
CA LYS A 67 8.29 -7.01 26.67
C LYS A 67 6.84 -7.21 26.25
N VAL A 68 6.59 -7.18 24.94
CA VAL A 68 5.31 -7.62 24.36
C VAL A 68 5.34 -9.15 24.28
N THR A 69 4.33 -9.81 24.83
CA THR A 69 4.17 -11.27 24.79
C THR A 69 2.78 -11.61 24.28
N PHE A 70 2.70 -12.59 23.39
CA PHE A 70 1.45 -13.16 22.88
C PHE A 70 1.17 -14.48 23.58
N THR A 71 -0.10 -14.80 23.80
CA THR A 71 -0.59 -15.97 24.52
C THR A 71 -1.78 -16.59 23.78
N GLU A 72 -2.18 -17.81 24.14
CA GLU A 72 -3.37 -18.47 23.56
C GLU A 72 -4.67 -17.63 23.71
N ARG A 73 -4.74 -16.76 24.71
CA ARG A 73 -5.87 -15.82 24.87
C ARG A 73 -5.93 -14.80 23.73
N ASP A 74 -4.79 -14.45 23.16
CA ASP A 74 -4.72 -13.53 22.01
C ASP A 74 -5.14 -14.22 20.69
N MET A 75 -5.31 -15.56 20.71
CA MET A 75 -5.83 -16.35 19.59
C MET A 75 -7.35 -16.59 19.64
N GLU A 76 -8.05 -16.06 20.66
CA GLU A 76 -9.49 -16.25 20.81
C GLU A 76 -10.23 -15.60 19.63
N GLY A 77 -10.93 -16.42 18.82
CA GLY A 77 -11.64 -15.98 17.61
C GLY A 77 -10.87 -16.13 16.30
N VAL A 78 -9.62 -16.62 16.34
CA VAL A 78 -8.84 -16.97 15.14
C VAL A 78 -9.31 -18.32 14.58
N SER A 79 -9.69 -18.36 13.30
CA SER A 79 -10.04 -19.59 12.59
C SER A 79 -8.79 -20.26 12.02
N PHE A 80 -8.65 -21.58 12.18
CA PHE A 80 -7.52 -22.34 11.67
C PHE A 80 -7.91 -23.15 10.42
N PRO A 81 -7.03 -23.27 9.40
CA PRO A 81 -5.70 -22.65 9.32
C PRO A 81 -5.77 -21.16 8.99
N HIS A 82 -5.08 -20.31 9.74
CA HIS A 82 -5.00 -18.86 9.50
C HIS A 82 -3.86 -18.55 8.54
N ASN A 83 -4.03 -18.86 7.26
CA ASN A 83 -3.09 -18.47 6.19
C ASN A 83 -3.51 -17.16 5.51
N ASP A 84 -4.24 -16.31 6.23
CA ASP A 84 -4.78 -15.07 5.68
C ASP A 84 -3.70 -13.99 5.56
N ALA A 85 -3.80 -13.18 4.50
CA ALA A 85 -2.92 -12.04 4.32
C ALA A 85 -3.14 -11.00 5.43
N LEU A 86 -2.07 -10.34 5.89
CA LEU A 86 -2.19 -9.21 6.80
C LEU A 86 -2.77 -8.00 6.04
N VAL A 87 -4.03 -7.70 6.32
CA VAL A 87 -4.77 -6.63 5.64
C VAL A 87 -5.28 -5.62 6.67
N LEU A 88 -4.91 -4.36 6.50
CA LEU A 88 -5.23 -3.27 7.42
C LEU A 88 -6.23 -2.28 6.83
N SER A 89 -6.85 -1.51 7.73
CA SER A 89 -7.50 -0.23 7.39
C SER A 89 -6.70 0.89 8.04
N LEU A 90 -6.13 1.77 7.23
CA LEU A 90 -5.24 2.84 7.70
C LEU A 90 -5.67 4.20 7.12
N PRO A 91 -5.57 5.29 7.89
CA PRO A 91 -5.70 6.63 7.33
C PRO A 91 -4.53 6.92 6.39
N ILE A 92 -4.83 7.22 5.12
CA ILE A 92 -3.89 7.72 4.12
C ILE A 92 -4.42 9.08 3.67
N GLN A 93 -3.59 10.12 3.74
CA GLN A 93 -4.03 11.49 3.44
C GLN A 93 -5.30 11.87 4.22
N ARG A 94 -5.33 11.50 5.51
CA ARG A 94 -6.44 11.77 6.46
C ARG A 94 -7.78 11.12 6.09
N LYS A 95 -7.81 10.20 5.11
CA LYS A 95 -9.00 9.41 4.76
C LYS A 95 -8.74 7.94 5.05
N MET A 96 -9.74 7.25 5.58
CA MET A 96 -9.62 5.82 5.89
C MET A 96 -9.56 5.01 4.58
N VAL A 97 -8.44 4.33 4.35
CA VAL A 97 -8.27 3.39 3.24
C VAL A 97 -8.31 1.97 3.81
N ARG A 98 -9.29 1.19 3.37
CA ARG A 98 -9.45 -0.23 3.75
C ARG A 98 -8.67 -1.13 2.80
N ARG A 99 -8.53 -2.41 3.13
CA ARG A 99 -7.85 -3.41 2.26
C ARG A 99 -6.43 -2.99 1.87
N VAL A 100 -5.66 -2.51 2.84
CA VAL A 100 -4.23 -2.22 2.69
C VAL A 100 -3.47 -3.50 2.98
N LEU A 101 -2.90 -4.12 1.95
CA LEU A 101 -2.09 -5.32 2.12
C LEU A 101 -0.74 -4.95 2.73
N VAL A 102 -0.33 -5.63 3.79
CA VAL A 102 1.04 -5.56 4.31
C VAL A 102 1.84 -6.71 3.70
N ASP A 103 2.78 -6.38 2.82
CA ASP A 103 3.55 -7.35 2.04
C ASP A 103 5.06 -7.18 2.26
N GLN A 104 5.63 -8.03 3.12
CA GLN A 104 7.09 -8.05 3.33
C GLN A 104 7.88 -8.46 2.08
N GLY A 105 7.27 -9.07 1.07
CA GLY A 105 7.90 -9.33 -0.22
C GLY A 105 8.04 -8.06 -1.07
N SER A 106 7.20 -7.05 -0.83
CA SER A 106 7.20 -5.84 -1.62
C SER A 106 8.36 -4.90 -1.25
N SER A 107 9.05 -4.45 -2.28
CA SER A 107 10.10 -3.43 -2.25
C SER A 107 9.57 -2.01 -2.50
N THR A 108 8.32 -1.92 -2.95
CA THR A 108 7.68 -0.69 -3.43
C THR A 108 6.30 -0.57 -2.81
N GLU A 109 5.93 0.65 -2.44
CA GLU A 109 4.64 0.98 -1.87
C GLU A 109 3.67 1.31 -3.02
N ILE A 110 2.50 0.69 -3.06
CA ILE A 110 1.57 0.82 -4.19
C ILE A 110 0.26 1.43 -3.76
N LEU A 111 -0.21 2.42 -4.53
CA LEU A 111 -1.55 2.96 -4.41
C LEU A 111 -2.31 2.72 -5.71
N TYR A 112 -3.46 2.05 -5.64
CA TYR A 112 -4.25 1.84 -6.85
C TYR A 112 -4.93 3.14 -7.29
N TYR A 113 -4.94 3.41 -8.59
CA TYR A 113 -5.41 4.69 -9.15
C TYR A 113 -6.89 4.99 -8.82
N SER A 114 -7.71 3.97 -8.59
CA SER A 114 -9.08 4.15 -8.10
C SER A 114 -9.12 4.85 -6.73
N VAL A 115 -8.18 4.50 -5.84
CA VAL A 115 -8.07 5.09 -4.50
C VAL A 115 -7.49 6.49 -4.60
N PHE A 116 -6.45 6.70 -5.41
CA PHE A 116 -5.91 8.04 -5.69
C PHE A 116 -7.02 9.03 -6.09
N LYS A 117 -7.91 8.62 -7.01
CA LYS A 117 -9.08 9.42 -7.41
C LYS A 117 -10.08 9.61 -6.26
N ALA A 118 -10.36 8.57 -5.48
CA ALA A 118 -11.27 8.65 -4.33
C ALA A 118 -10.75 9.54 -3.19
N LEU A 119 -9.42 9.66 -3.06
CA LEU A 119 -8.79 10.63 -2.17
C LEU A 119 -9.01 12.07 -2.64
N GLY A 120 -9.45 12.29 -3.88
CA GLY A 120 -9.69 13.62 -4.46
C GLY A 120 -8.39 14.33 -4.86
N LEU A 121 -7.34 13.55 -5.10
CA LEU A 121 -6.03 14.09 -5.46
C LEU A 121 -6.00 14.44 -6.96
N PRO A 122 -5.53 15.64 -7.32
CA PRO A 122 -5.44 16.03 -8.71
C PRO A 122 -4.24 15.36 -9.38
N LYS A 123 -4.39 14.99 -10.66
CA LYS A 123 -3.39 14.19 -11.39
C LYS A 123 -2.05 14.91 -11.57
N ASP A 124 -2.04 16.23 -11.53
CA ASP A 124 -0.85 17.09 -11.61
C ASP A 124 0.10 16.96 -10.39
N GLN A 125 -0.39 16.42 -9.26
CA GLN A 125 0.46 16.07 -8.12
C GLN A 125 1.28 14.79 -8.34
N LEU A 126 1.00 14.02 -9.39
CA LEU A 126 1.79 12.85 -9.73
C LEU A 126 3.09 13.28 -10.41
N SER A 127 4.21 12.87 -9.84
CA SER A 127 5.50 12.98 -10.51
C SER A 127 5.68 11.82 -11.51
N PRO A 128 6.34 12.05 -12.65
CA PRO A 128 6.61 11.00 -13.62
C PRO A 128 7.54 9.92 -13.04
N VAL A 129 7.40 8.71 -13.56
CA VAL A 129 8.23 7.55 -13.23
C VAL A 129 8.69 6.91 -14.53
N ASP A 130 9.99 6.95 -14.81
CA ASP A 130 10.58 6.44 -16.06
C ASP A 130 10.80 4.91 -16.04
N ALA A 131 10.22 4.24 -15.06
CA ALA A 131 10.43 2.85 -14.75
C ALA A 131 9.11 2.10 -14.65
N HIS A 132 9.11 0.85 -15.12
CA HIS A 132 7.99 -0.06 -14.98
C HIS A 132 8.21 -0.99 -13.78
N LEU A 133 7.11 -1.52 -13.25
CA LEU A 133 7.13 -2.55 -12.23
C LEU A 133 7.10 -3.92 -12.91
N VAL A 134 7.90 -4.86 -12.41
CA VAL A 134 7.91 -6.24 -12.89
C VAL A 134 7.34 -7.11 -11.79
N GLY A 135 6.29 -7.88 -12.10
CA GLY A 135 5.76 -8.88 -11.17
C GLY A 135 6.23 -10.29 -11.46
N PHE A 136 5.82 -11.24 -10.61
CA PHE A 136 6.15 -12.67 -10.74
C PHE A 136 5.73 -13.29 -12.07
N THR A 137 4.65 -12.78 -12.68
CA THR A 137 4.17 -13.23 -14.00
C THR A 137 4.97 -12.65 -15.16
N ALA A 138 6.06 -11.93 -14.88
CA ALA A 138 6.83 -11.13 -15.84
C ALA A 138 5.99 -10.08 -16.60
N ILE A 139 4.76 -9.80 -16.13
CA ILE A 139 3.93 -8.74 -16.68
C ILE A 139 4.50 -7.40 -16.24
N LEU A 140 4.72 -6.52 -17.22
CA LEU A 140 5.14 -5.14 -16.99
C LEU A 140 3.92 -4.29 -16.64
N VAL A 141 3.97 -3.63 -15.49
CA VAL A 141 2.97 -2.65 -15.08
C VAL A 141 3.59 -1.26 -15.17
N TYR A 142 3.02 -0.41 -16.02
CA TYR A 142 3.44 0.97 -16.18
C TYR A 142 2.73 1.85 -15.14
N PRO A 143 3.46 2.51 -14.23
CA PRO A 143 2.87 3.45 -13.29
C PRO A 143 2.22 4.64 -13.99
N VAL A 144 1.16 5.17 -13.39
CA VAL A 144 0.61 6.49 -13.76
C VAL A 144 1.56 7.60 -13.31
N GLY A 145 2.27 7.38 -12.21
CA GLY A 145 3.24 8.28 -11.61
C GLY A 145 3.52 7.88 -10.17
N LYS A 146 4.14 8.78 -9.41
CA LYS A 146 4.40 8.62 -7.98
C LYS A 146 3.96 9.83 -7.17
N ILE A 147 3.64 9.60 -5.90
CA ILE A 147 3.20 10.63 -4.95
C ILE A 147 3.64 10.28 -3.53
N VAL A 148 3.97 11.30 -2.74
CA VAL A 148 4.23 11.13 -1.30
C VAL A 148 2.97 11.45 -0.53
N LEU A 149 2.48 10.51 0.29
CA LEU A 149 1.30 10.69 1.13
C LEU A 149 1.58 10.28 2.58
N PRO A 150 1.04 10.99 3.59
CA PRO A 150 1.14 10.59 4.99
C PRO A 150 0.24 9.38 5.25
N VAL A 151 0.83 8.33 5.84
CA VAL A 151 0.16 7.12 6.32
C VAL A 151 0.20 7.10 7.84
N PHE A 152 -0.95 6.90 8.46
CA PHE A 152 -1.08 6.87 9.91
C PHE A 152 -1.32 5.44 10.41
N ALA A 153 -0.63 5.05 11.48
CA ALA A 153 -0.97 3.84 12.23
C ALA A 153 -0.85 4.13 13.73
N GLY A 154 -1.99 4.10 14.43
CA GLY A 154 -2.08 4.59 15.80
C GLY A 154 -1.66 6.06 15.88
N SER A 155 -0.68 6.37 16.73
CA SER A 155 -0.13 7.72 16.91
C SER A 155 1.06 8.05 16.00
N MET A 156 1.49 7.11 15.16
CA MET A 156 2.62 7.30 14.25
C MET A 156 2.13 7.76 12.87
N GLN A 157 2.89 8.66 12.25
CA GLN A 157 2.71 9.11 10.88
C GLN A 157 4.04 8.96 10.15
N ILE A 158 4.01 8.37 8.95
CA ILE A 158 5.14 8.29 8.04
C ILE A 158 4.70 8.75 6.67
N ASP A 159 5.52 9.59 6.03
CA ASP A 159 5.33 9.98 4.65
C ASP A 159 5.85 8.88 3.73
N VAL A 160 4.98 8.37 2.88
CA VAL A 160 5.22 7.18 2.04
C VAL A 160 5.17 7.59 0.58
N GLU A 161 6.25 7.32 -0.17
CA GLU A 161 6.26 7.44 -1.63
C GLU A 161 5.54 6.24 -2.24
N PHE A 162 4.33 6.47 -2.73
CA PHE A 162 3.55 5.48 -3.45
C PHE A 162 3.82 5.55 -4.95
N ILE A 163 4.02 4.39 -5.57
CA ILE A 163 3.86 4.21 -7.01
C ILE A 163 2.37 4.00 -7.29
N VAL A 164 1.80 4.87 -8.12
CA VAL A 164 0.39 4.85 -8.46
C VAL A 164 0.18 4.01 -9.70
N VAL A 165 -0.59 2.93 -9.59
CA VAL A 165 -0.82 1.99 -10.70
C VAL A 165 -2.29 1.95 -11.10
N ASN A 166 -2.55 1.93 -12.41
CA ASN A 166 -3.90 1.77 -12.94
C ASN A 166 -4.14 0.31 -13.34
N SER A 167 -4.31 -0.56 -12.34
CA SER A 167 -4.62 -1.97 -12.52
C SER A 167 -5.78 -2.41 -11.63
N LEU A 168 -6.36 -3.58 -11.91
CA LEU A 168 -7.35 -4.22 -11.05
C LEU A 168 -6.64 -4.98 -9.93
N SER A 169 -7.19 -4.88 -8.72
CA SER A 169 -6.66 -5.56 -7.54
C SER A 169 -7.75 -5.68 -6.47
N PRO A 170 -7.74 -6.77 -5.67
CA PRO A 170 -8.57 -6.87 -4.48
C PRO A 170 -8.15 -5.89 -3.37
N TYR A 171 -6.94 -5.34 -3.44
CA TYR A 171 -6.40 -4.40 -2.48
C TYR A 171 -6.48 -2.96 -2.99
N ASN A 172 -6.53 -2.03 -2.05
CA ASN A 172 -6.58 -0.59 -2.32
C ASN A 172 -5.17 0.04 -2.26
N ALA A 173 -4.30 -0.53 -1.45
CA ALA A 173 -2.88 -0.19 -1.38
C ALA A 173 -2.06 -1.42 -0.96
N ILE A 174 -0.76 -1.38 -1.24
CA ILE A 174 0.22 -2.33 -0.72
C ILE A 174 1.25 -1.53 0.07
N LEU A 175 1.47 -1.93 1.32
CA LEU A 175 2.55 -1.44 2.16
C LEU A 175 3.61 -2.52 2.34
N GLY A 176 4.82 -2.22 1.89
CA GLY A 176 5.95 -3.11 1.83
C GLY A 176 6.95 -2.95 2.96
N ARG A 177 8.17 -3.44 2.71
CA ARG A 177 9.26 -3.45 3.69
C ARG A 177 9.71 -2.05 4.10
N ASN A 178 9.71 -1.09 3.18
CA ASN A 178 10.21 0.25 3.49
C ASN A 178 9.30 0.93 4.51
N TRP A 179 7.98 0.82 4.33
CA TRP A 179 7.03 1.30 5.32
C TRP A 179 7.17 0.56 6.67
N LEU A 180 7.24 -0.77 6.67
CA LEU A 180 7.42 -1.56 7.91
C LEU A 180 8.68 -1.17 8.69
N HIS A 181 9.80 -0.99 8.00
CA HIS A 181 11.05 -0.52 8.60
C HIS A 181 10.92 0.89 9.16
N GLY A 182 10.30 1.81 8.43
CA GLY A 182 10.02 3.16 8.92
C GLY A 182 9.18 3.13 10.20
N MET A 183 8.17 2.26 10.24
CA MET A 183 7.29 2.05 11.39
C MET A 183 7.98 1.33 12.56
N LYS A 184 9.18 0.78 12.37
CA LYS A 184 9.85 -0.12 13.32
C LYS A 184 8.93 -1.28 13.74
N ALA A 185 8.14 -1.78 12.79
CA ALA A 185 7.12 -2.78 13.02
C ALA A 185 7.55 -4.14 12.48
N VAL A 186 6.99 -5.20 13.07
CA VAL A 186 7.06 -6.57 12.58
C VAL A 186 5.64 -6.99 12.24
N ALA A 187 5.40 -7.43 11.00
CA ALA A 187 4.11 -7.97 10.62
C ALA A 187 3.95 -9.38 11.22
N SER A 188 2.87 -9.57 11.99
CA SER A 188 2.44 -10.88 12.52
C SER A 188 1.08 -11.23 11.94
N THR A 189 0.90 -12.49 11.58
CA THR A 189 -0.39 -13.12 11.24
C THR A 189 -0.75 -14.21 12.25
N LEU A 190 -0.03 -14.25 13.38
CA LEU A 190 -0.13 -15.17 14.51
C LEU A 190 -0.42 -14.39 15.79
#